data_AF-A0A1I5HF16-F1
#
_entry.id   AF-A0A1I5HF16-F1
#
_cell.length_a   1.000
_cell.length_b   1.000
_cell.length_c   1.000
_cell.angle_alpha   90.00
_cell.angle_beta   90.00
_cell.angle_gamma   90.00
#
_symmetry.space_group_name_H-M   'P 1'
#
loop_
_entity.id
_entity.type
_entity.pdbx_description
1 polymer ?
#
loop_
_entity_poly.entity_id
_entity_poly.type
_entity_poly.pdbx_seq_one_letter_code
_entity_poly.pdbx_strand_id
1 'polypeptide(L)'
;MSIDYELWRKRHTECVLTVQRLCELDKRSDAKERSVKCNSALCVMKNAMQDIQGYFQRDERSSAELCFLLRNIDVIVTGILDINNLLLGIGLNKQEKAIERCFTEKETISSFRTLRSLVLAHPVDTHYINGKGESETVYLEDVLPFNPAIDGLIIKKKCDYVKRMCKPESNESFFEPLIINEDIVPSINTIIDSVELLTKEIGKQIVIAETDLTKQKLVLVKETIQDYIISLDKELEKRYPSAVENIEYEDGTVDHYSIVYECLMYYNAEFAKTTMEKYQIFLQYIASELRKIENDLQNMEFDEDKYFTRLYNSDFASPYFYEQQKMEYLRSSDETSYTENHIGDDTPSNELWGIRCFRILIPYIEKYIPVDVSVSDKELYCLYVAAKYISNISSVCE
;
A
#
# COMPACT_ATOMS: atom_id res chain seq x y z
N MET A 1 1.75 -31.68 -6.68
CA MET A 1 1.80 -30.48 -5.83
C MET A 1 0.67 -29.55 -6.28
N SER A 2 -0.02 -28.89 -5.35
CA SER A 2 -1.05 -27.90 -5.68
C SER A 2 -0.50 -26.49 -5.47
N ILE A 3 -1.03 -25.51 -6.19
CA ILE A 3 -0.69 -24.09 -6.02
C ILE A 3 -1.51 -23.52 -4.85
N ASP A 4 -0.85 -22.89 -3.89
CA ASP A 4 -1.50 -22.24 -2.75
C ASP A 4 -1.74 -20.74 -3.02
N TYR A 5 -2.89 -20.43 -3.61
CA TYR A 5 -3.28 -19.05 -3.94
C TYR A 5 -3.59 -18.20 -2.70
N GLU A 6 -3.96 -18.79 -1.57
CA GLU A 6 -4.16 -18.02 -0.33
C GLU A 6 -2.83 -17.56 0.25
N LEU A 7 -1.84 -18.47 0.26
CA LEU A 7 -0.48 -18.14 0.66
C LEU A 7 0.12 -17.05 -0.24
N TRP A 8 -0.11 -17.12 -1.56
CA TRP A 8 0.24 -16.04 -2.48
C TRP A 8 -0.40 -14.71 -2.08
N ARG A 9 -1.73 -14.66 -1.87
CA ARG A 9 -2.43 -13.42 -1.52
C ARG A 9 -1.86 -12.78 -0.27
N LYS A 10 -1.61 -13.58 0.77
CA LYS A 10 -1.01 -13.13 2.02
C LYS A 10 0.39 -12.56 1.78
N ARG A 11 1.30 -13.35 1.19
CA ARG A 11 2.71 -12.96 0.98
C ARG A 11 2.85 -11.78 0.03
N HIS A 12 2.03 -11.71 -1.03
CA HIS A 12 2.03 -10.56 -1.95
C HIS A 12 1.57 -9.29 -1.25
N THR A 13 0.52 -9.35 -0.43
CA THR A 13 0.04 -8.20 0.35
C THR A 13 1.12 -7.70 1.32
N GLU A 14 1.78 -8.60 2.05
CA GLU A 14 2.90 -8.26 2.93
C GLU A 14 4.07 -7.63 2.15
N CYS A 15 4.40 -8.18 0.98
CA CYS A 15 5.43 -7.64 0.09
C CYS A 15 5.08 -6.24 -0.41
N VAL A 16 3.81 -5.97 -0.77
CA VAL A 16 3.36 -4.65 -1.22
C VAL A 16 3.59 -3.61 -0.14
N LEU A 17 3.11 -3.87 1.08
CA LEU A 17 3.26 -2.95 2.21
C LEU A 17 4.75 -2.71 2.54
N THR A 18 5.55 -3.76 2.51
CA THR A 18 6.99 -3.70 2.79
C THR A 18 7.74 -2.90 1.73
N VAL A 19 7.44 -3.12 0.44
CA VAL A 19 8.02 -2.34 -0.67
C VAL A 19 7.64 -0.87 -0.56
N GLN A 20 6.36 -0.57 -0.33
CA GLN A 20 5.88 0.81 -0.18
C GLN A 20 6.62 1.53 0.95
N ARG A 21 6.75 0.87 2.11
CA ARG A 21 7.47 1.44 3.26
C ARG A 21 8.94 1.74 2.95
N LEU A 22 9.65 0.85 2.25
CA LEU A 22 11.03 1.16 1.86
C LEU A 22 11.10 2.31 0.85
N CYS A 23 10.15 2.40 -0.08
CA CYS A 23 10.07 3.51 -1.03
C CYS A 23 9.82 4.86 -0.36
N GLU A 24 9.01 4.91 0.71
CA GLU A 24 8.81 6.11 1.53
C GLU A 24 10.10 6.58 2.20
N LEU A 25 10.90 5.63 2.70
CA LEU A 25 12.16 5.91 3.39
C LEU A 25 13.32 6.22 2.42
N ASP A 26 13.12 6.04 1.11
CA ASP A 26 14.15 6.24 0.09
C ASP A 26 14.41 7.72 -0.18
N LYS A 27 15.60 8.18 0.16
CA LYS A 27 16.04 9.59 0.02
C LYS A 27 16.79 9.89 -1.28
N ARG A 28 16.94 8.89 -2.16
CA ARG A 28 17.62 9.06 -3.45
C ARG A 28 16.79 9.97 -4.37
N SER A 29 17.45 10.72 -5.25
CA SER A 29 16.80 11.74 -6.11
C SER A 29 15.72 11.19 -7.06
N ASP A 30 15.82 9.92 -7.42
CA ASP A 30 14.88 9.20 -8.29
C ASP A 30 13.89 8.29 -7.51
N ALA A 31 13.74 8.50 -6.19
CA ALA A 31 12.87 7.70 -5.33
C ALA A 31 11.42 7.64 -5.82
N LYS A 32 10.85 8.77 -6.26
CA LYS A 32 9.48 8.84 -6.81
C LYS A 32 9.31 7.95 -8.04
N GLU A 33 10.27 8.02 -8.98
CA GLU A 33 10.24 7.19 -10.19
C GLU A 33 10.37 5.69 -9.84
N ARG A 34 11.28 5.34 -8.93
CA ARG A 34 11.42 3.96 -8.45
C ARG A 34 10.16 3.44 -7.76
N SER A 35 9.51 4.26 -6.93
CA SER A 35 8.26 3.91 -6.26
C SER A 35 7.16 3.57 -7.28
N VAL A 36 6.98 4.42 -8.30
CA VAL A 36 6.03 4.17 -9.40
C VAL A 36 6.34 2.85 -10.13
N LYS A 37 7.61 2.58 -10.43
CA LYS A 37 8.04 1.33 -11.10
C LYS A 37 7.77 0.11 -10.23
N CYS A 38 8.08 0.17 -8.92
CA CYS A 38 7.84 -0.92 -7.99
C CYS A 38 6.34 -1.20 -7.83
N ASN A 39 5.52 -0.16 -7.65
CA ASN A 39 4.06 -0.29 -7.57
C ASN A 39 3.46 -0.89 -8.85
N SER A 40 3.96 -0.47 -10.02
CA SER A 40 3.54 -1.03 -11.31
C SER A 40 3.90 -2.52 -11.41
N ALA A 41 5.13 -2.89 -11.04
CA ALA A 41 5.56 -4.29 -11.03
C ALA A 41 4.69 -5.16 -10.11
N LEU A 42 4.43 -4.71 -8.87
CA LEU A 42 3.59 -5.41 -7.91
C LEU A 42 2.15 -5.60 -8.39
N CYS A 43 1.58 -4.58 -9.05
CA CYS A 43 0.24 -4.64 -9.64
C CYS A 43 0.19 -5.66 -10.79
N VAL A 44 1.17 -5.61 -11.69
CA VAL A 44 1.27 -6.54 -12.82
C VAL A 44 1.49 -7.98 -12.34
N MET A 45 2.30 -8.19 -11.31
CA MET A 45 2.48 -9.51 -10.67
C MET A 45 1.16 -10.06 -10.11
N LYS A 46 0.36 -9.21 -9.45
CA LYS A 46 -0.96 -9.60 -8.92
C LYS A 46 -1.90 -10.05 -10.04
N ASN A 47 -2.01 -9.26 -11.11
CA ASN A 47 -2.89 -9.57 -12.24
C ASN A 47 -2.42 -10.84 -12.96
N ALA A 48 -1.10 -11.01 -13.14
CA ALA A 48 -0.54 -12.22 -13.73
C ALA A 48 -0.86 -13.49 -12.91
N MET A 49 -0.83 -13.42 -11.58
CA MET A 49 -1.21 -14.58 -10.74
C MET A 49 -2.72 -14.87 -10.81
N GLN A 50 -3.56 -13.85 -10.96
CA GLN A 50 -5.00 -14.04 -11.18
C GLN A 50 -5.27 -14.76 -12.51
N ASP A 51 -4.55 -14.41 -13.58
CA ASP A 51 -4.65 -15.10 -14.86
C ASP A 51 -4.15 -16.54 -14.78
N ILE A 52 -3.06 -16.80 -14.05
CA ILE A 52 -2.56 -18.16 -13.77
C ILE A 52 -3.65 -18.96 -13.05
N GLN A 53 -4.28 -18.40 -12.02
CA GLN A 53 -5.40 -19.04 -11.32
C GLN A 53 -6.55 -19.36 -12.28
N GLY A 54 -6.90 -18.42 -13.17
CA GLY A 54 -7.92 -18.62 -14.18
C GLY A 54 -7.62 -19.78 -15.14
N TYR A 55 -6.36 -19.94 -15.57
CA TYR A 55 -5.93 -21.08 -16.41
C TYR A 55 -6.25 -22.42 -15.72
N PHE A 56 -5.85 -22.58 -14.46
CA PHE A 56 -6.08 -23.83 -13.72
C PHE A 56 -7.55 -24.09 -13.36
N GLN A 57 -8.39 -23.04 -13.31
CA GLN A 57 -9.84 -23.17 -13.08
C GLN A 57 -10.61 -23.57 -14.34
N ARG A 58 -10.19 -23.10 -15.53
CA ARG A 58 -10.87 -23.42 -16.80
C ARG A 58 -10.52 -24.82 -17.33
N ASP A 59 -9.33 -25.34 -17.02
CA ASP A 59 -8.78 -26.60 -17.58
C ASP A 59 -8.83 -26.65 -19.12
N GLU A 60 -8.74 -25.48 -19.76
CA GLU A 60 -8.68 -25.35 -21.22
C GLU A 60 -7.26 -25.61 -21.71
N ARG A 61 -7.11 -26.64 -22.56
CA ARG A 61 -5.80 -27.08 -23.06
C ARG A 61 -5.65 -26.73 -24.53
N SER A 62 -5.04 -25.58 -24.78
CA SER A 62 -4.58 -25.17 -26.11
C SER A 62 -3.14 -24.67 -26.05
N SER A 63 -2.47 -24.64 -27.20
CA SER A 63 -1.12 -24.06 -27.32
C SER A 63 -1.11 -22.58 -26.95
N ALA A 64 -2.18 -21.84 -27.28
CA ALA A 64 -2.32 -20.44 -26.91
C ALA A 64 -2.43 -20.25 -25.39
N GLU A 65 -3.24 -21.07 -24.72
CA GLU A 65 -3.37 -21.01 -23.25
C GLU A 65 -2.04 -21.35 -22.56
N LEU A 66 -1.26 -22.31 -23.09
CA LEU A 66 0.09 -22.59 -22.58
C LEU A 66 1.02 -21.38 -22.73
N CYS A 67 0.99 -20.69 -23.89
CA CYS A 67 1.78 -19.49 -24.10
C CYS A 67 1.41 -18.38 -23.10
N PHE A 68 0.12 -18.16 -22.86
CA PHE A 68 -0.34 -17.18 -21.87
C PHE A 68 0.08 -17.55 -20.44
N LEU A 69 -0.02 -18.83 -20.06
CA LEU A 69 0.45 -19.32 -18.77
C LEU A 69 1.95 -19.03 -18.58
N LEU A 70 2.79 -19.44 -19.53
CA LEU A 70 4.24 -19.23 -19.47
C LEU A 70 4.60 -17.74 -19.43
N ARG A 71 3.91 -16.91 -20.23
CA ARG A 71 4.11 -15.45 -20.22
C ARG A 71 3.81 -14.85 -18.85
N ASN A 72 2.67 -15.21 -18.26
CA ASN A 72 2.24 -14.64 -16.98
C ASN A 72 3.15 -15.07 -15.83
N ILE A 73 3.67 -16.31 -15.84
CA ILE A 73 4.69 -16.73 -14.86
C ILE A 73 5.98 -15.91 -15.04
N ASP A 74 6.47 -15.72 -16.27
CA ASP A 74 7.72 -14.96 -16.52
C ASP A 74 7.58 -13.46 -16.20
N VAL A 75 6.37 -12.91 -16.35
CA VAL A 75 6.04 -11.56 -15.87
C VAL A 75 6.27 -11.44 -14.36
N ILE A 76 5.85 -12.44 -13.58
CA ILE A 76 6.06 -12.42 -12.13
C ILE A 76 7.55 -12.57 -11.78
N VAL A 77 8.25 -13.50 -12.45
CA VAL A 77 9.71 -13.68 -12.28
C VAL A 77 10.45 -12.37 -12.57
N THR A 78 10.08 -11.68 -13.64
CA THR A 78 10.68 -10.39 -14.02
C THR A 78 10.36 -9.29 -13.01
N GLY A 79 9.12 -9.22 -12.51
CA GLY A 79 8.74 -8.28 -11.46
C GLY A 79 9.57 -8.44 -10.18
N ILE A 80 9.82 -9.69 -9.74
CA ILE A 80 10.69 -9.98 -8.59
C ILE A 80 12.12 -9.47 -8.85
N LEU A 81 12.67 -9.73 -10.04
CA LEU A 81 14.02 -9.29 -10.40
C LEU A 81 14.12 -7.75 -10.47
N ASP A 82 13.12 -7.09 -11.05
CA ASP A 82 13.07 -5.64 -11.17
C ASP A 82 13.02 -4.96 -9.81
N ILE A 83 12.16 -5.44 -8.89
CA ILE A 83 12.08 -4.89 -7.52
C ILE A 83 13.42 -5.09 -6.79
N ASN A 84 14.02 -6.28 -6.88
CA ASN A 84 15.34 -6.56 -6.30
C ASN A 84 16.42 -5.62 -6.87
N ASN A 85 16.40 -5.35 -8.17
CA ASN A 85 17.37 -4.44 -8.79
C ASN A 85 17.14 -2.99 -8.34
N LEU A 86 15.89 -2.51 -8.35
CA LEU A 86 15.54 -1.13 -8.01
C LEU A 86 15.82 -0.80 -6.53
N LEU A 87 15.51 -1.74 -5.63
CA LEU A 87 15.58 -1.50 -4.19
C LEU A 87 16.85 -2.03 -3.54
N LEU A 88 17.37 -3.18 -3.99
CA LEU A 88 18.54 -3.84 -3.38
C LEU A 88 19.81 -3.77 -4.24
N GLY A 89 19.74 -3.18 -5.44
CA GLY A 89 20.90 -3.03 -6.33
C GLY A 89 21.43 -4.36 -6.90
N ILE A 90 20.60 -5.41 -6.91
CA ILE A 90 20.97 -6.70 -7.51
C ILE A 90 20.94 -6.56 -9.04
N GLY A 91 22.11 -6.23 -9.61
CA GLY A 91 22.24 -5.87 -11.02
C GLY A 91 21.79 -6.95 -12.01
N LEU A 92 21.01 -6.55 -13.02
CA LEU A 92 20.47 -7.41 -14.08
C LEU A 92 21.52 -7.84 -15.13
N ASN A 93 22.74 -7.28 -15.10
CA ASN A 93 23.78 -7.50 -16.11
C ASN A 93 24.31 -8.95 -16.18
N LYS A 94 23.94 -9.81 -15.23
CA LYS A 94 24.18 -11.26 -15.24
C LYS A 94 22.92 -11.98 -14.75
N GLN A 95 21.99 -12.27 -15.67
CA GLN A 95 20.68 -12.84 -15.36
C GLN A 95 20.75 -14.07 -14.43
N GLU A 96 21.71 -14.97 -14.66
CA GLU A 96 21.91 -16.17 -13.83
C GLU A 96 22.26 -15.83 -12.37
N LYS A 97 23.13 -14.83 -12.15
CA LYS A 97 23.48 -14.37 -10.80
C LYS A 97 22.33 -13.63 -10.12
N ALA A 98 21.49 -12.95 -10.89
CA ALA A 98 20.29 -12.31 -10.37
C ALA A 98 19.26 -13.38 -9.94
N ILE A 99 19.06 -14.42 -10.74
CA ILE A 99 18.18 -15.55 -10.38
C ILE A 99 18.69 -16.25 -9.10
N GLU A 100 19.99 -16.52 -9.01
CA GLU A 100 20.61 -17.14 -7.84
C GLU A 100 20.40 -16.35 -6.53
N ARG A 101 20.30 -15.02 -6.61
CA ARG A 101 20.12 -14.17 -5.43
C ARG A 101 18.66 -13.90 -5.08
N CYS A 102 17.77 -13.94 -6.07
CA CYS A 102 16.38 -13.50 -5.91
C CYS A 102 15.39 -14.66 -5.70
N PHE A 103 15.80 -15.91 -5.96
CA PHE A 103 14.90 -17.07 -5.89
C PHE A 103 15.44 -18.16 -4.97
N THR A 104 14.52 -18.84 -4.28
CA THR A 104 14.83 -19.93 -3.36
C THR A 104 15.37 -21.18 -4.06
N GLU A 105 14.92 -21.44 -5.29
CA GLU A 105 15.37 -22.55 -6.14
C GLU A 105 15.76 -22.05 -7.53
N LYS A 106 17.05 -21.75 -7.73
CA LYS A 106 17.53 -21.17 -8.98
C LYS A 106 17.39 -22.12 -10.17
N GLU A 107 17.57 -23.42 -9.96
CA GLU A 107 17.48 -24.44 -11.00
C GLU A 107 16.06 -24.55 -11.53
N THR A 108 15.05 -24.46 -10.65
CA THR A 108 13.63 -24.52 -11.00
C THR A 108 13.23 -23.32 -11.88
N ILE A 109 13.64 -22.11 -11.51
CA ILE A 109 13.36 -20.89 -12.29
C ILE A 109 14.14 -20.84 -13.60
N SER A 110 15.40 -21.29 -13.58
CA SER A 110 16.23 -21.35 -14.79
C SER A 110 15.66 -22.34 -15.80
N SER A 111 15.25 -23.53 -15.34
CA SER A 111 14.61 -24.55 -16.17
C SER A 111 13.29 -24.04 -16.76
N PHE A 112 12.48 -23.35 -15.96
CA PHE A 112 11.27 -22.69 -16.44
C PHE A 112 11.56 -21.63 -17.51
N ARG A 113 12.58 -20.79 -17.33
CA ARG A 113 12.93 -19.77 -18.33
C ARG A 113 13.45 -20.39 -19.62
N THR A 114 14.16 -21.51 -19.56
CA THR A 114 14.53 -22.29 -20.74
C THR A 114 13.28 -22.80 -21.45
N LEU A 115 12.35 -23.44 -20.73
CA LEU A 115 11.07 -23.90 -21.28
C LEU A 115 10.28 -22.75 -21.92
N ARG A 116 10.12 -21.64 -21.20
CA ARG A 116 9.46 -20.43 -21.69
C ARG A 116 10.12 -19.89 -22.95
N SER A 117 11.46 -19.89 -23.01
CA SER A 117 12.20 -19.47 -24.21
C SER A 117 11.92 -20.40 -25.38
N LEU A 118 11.96 -21.71 -25.16
CA LEU A 118 11.65 -22.71 -26.20
C LEU A 118 10.24 -22.54 -26.76
N VAL A 119 9.25 -22.24 -25.91
CA VAL A 119 7.84 -22.13 -26.33
C VAL A 119 7.48 -20.76 -26.89
N LEU A 120 8.01 -19.67 -26.32
CA LEU A 120 7.62 -18.30 -26.69
C LEU A 120 8.54 -17.63 -27.70
N ALA A 121 9.81 -18.03 -27.81
CA ALA A 121 10.71 -17.50 -28.81
C ALA A 121 10.59 -18.33 -30.11
N HIS A 122 10.42 -17.65 -31.25
CA HIS A 122 10.65 -18.24 -32.58
C HIS A 122 12.04 -18.90 -32.67
N PRO A 123 12.31 -19.85 -33.59
CA PRO A 123 13.33 -20.89 -33.43
C PRO A 123 14.73 -20.29 -33.45
N VAL A 124 15.23 -19.92 -32.27
CA VAL A 124 16.61 -19.55 -32.03
C VAL A 124 17.25 -20.70 -31.30
N ASP A 125 18.42 -21.12 -31.77
CA ASP A 125 19.31 -22.11 -31.19
C ASP A 125 19.35 -21.98 -29.66
N THR A 126 18.48 -22.74 -28.99
CA THR A 126 18.39 -22.71 -27.54
C THR A 126 19.32 -23.78 -27.03
N HIS A 127 20.35 -23.37 -26.28
CA HIS A 127 21.18 -24.30 -25.53
C HIS A 127 20.29 -24.98 -24.49
N TYR A 128 19.92 -26.22 -24.79
CA TYR A 128 19.04 -27.06 -24.00
C TYR A 128 19.87 -28.13 -23.31
N ILE A 129 19.63 -28.37 -22.02
CA ILE A 129 20.20 -29.51 -21.31
C ILE A 129 19.16 -30.62 -21.32
N ASN A 130 19.47 -31.73 -21.98
CA ASN A 130 18.54 -32.85 -22.12
C ASN A 130 18.34 -33.61 -20.80
N GLY A 131 17.41 -34.57 -20.78
CA GLY A 131 17.13 -35.41 -19.61
C GLY A 131 18.30 -36.28 -19.12
N LYS A 132 19.46 -36.24 -19.79
CA LYS A 132 20.72 -36.90 -19.39
C LYS A 132 21.78 -35.91 -18.87
N GLY A 133 21.47 -34.61 -18.84
CA GLY A 133 22.42 -33.57 -18.42
C GLY A 133 23.35 -33.10 -19.54
N GLU A 134 23.11 -33.47 -20.80
CA GLU A 134 23.96 -33.10 -21.93
C GLU A 134 23.44 -31.82 -22.60
N SER A 135 24.34 -30.90 -22.93
CA SER A 135 24.00 -29.70 -23.69
C SER A 135 23.80 -30.05 -25.17
N GLU A 136 22.65 -29.71 -25.73
CA GLU A 136 22.33 -29.84 -27.15
C GLU A 136 21.66 -28.56 -27.67
N THR A 137 21.81 -28.30 -28.96
CA THR A 137 21.11 -27.21 -29.65
C THR A 137 19.87 -27.79 -30.32
N VAL A 138 18.70 -27.26 -29.98
CA VAL A 138 17.40 -27.69 -30.52
C VAL A 138 16.53 -26.49 -30.82
N TYR A 139 15.62 -26.61 -31.78
CA TYR A 139 14.50 -25.68 -31.94
C TYR A 139 13.16 -26.39 -31.77
N LEU A 140 12.18 -25.69 -31.22
CA LEU A 140 10.81 -26.16 -31.08
C LEU A 140 10.09 -25.97 -32.42
N GLU A 141 9.63 -27.06 -33.02
CA GLU A 141 8.82 -27.03 -34.24
C GLU A 141 7.35 -26.71 -33.92
N ASP A 142 6.81 -27.32 -32.87
CA ASP A 142 5.43 -27.11 -32.43
C ASP A 142 5.23 -27.56 -30.97
N VAL A 143 4.17 -27.06 -30.33
CA VAL A 143 3.66 -27.56 -29.04
C VAL A 143 2.16 -27.76 -29.12
N LEU A 144 1.72 -29.00 -28.91
CA LEU A 144 0.32 -29.40 -29.10
C LEU A 144 -0.26 -30.03 -27.83
N PRO A 145 -1.55 -29.85 -27.53
CA PRO A 145 -2.22 -30.61 -26.47
C PRO A 145 -2.10 -32.11 -26.73
N PHE A 146 -1.84 -32.90 -25.67
CA PHE A 146 -1.66 -34.33 -25.81
C PHE A 146 -2.94 -35.02 -26.32
N ASN A 147 -2.82 -35.73 -27.45
CA ASN A 147 -3.86 -36.59 -28.00
C ASN A 147 -3.48 -38.06 -27.80
N PRO A 148 -4.14 -38.79 -26.87
CA PRO A 148 -3.80 -40.17 -26.58
C PRO A 148 -3.84 -41.13 -27.78
N ALA A 149 -4.68 -40.84 -28.79
CA ALA A 149 -4.84 -41.70 -29.95
C ALA A 149 -3.68 -41.59 -30.95
N ILE A 150 -3.05 -40.41 -31.04
CA ILE A 150 -1.96 -40.13 -31.98
C ILE A 150 -0.62 -40.19 -31.23
N ASP A 151 -0.51 -39.43 -30.16
CA ASP A 151 0.74 -39.21 -29.44
C ASP A 151 1.07 -40.39 -28.52
N GLY A 152 0.08 -41.15 -28.05
CA GLY A 152 0.29 -42.31 -27.18
C GLY A 152 1.08 -43.46 -27.83
N LEU A 153 1.20 -43.47 -29.16
CA LEU A 153 2.04 -44.42 -29.91
C LEU A 153 3.53 -44.03 -29.87
N ILE A 154 3.83 -42.74 -29.73
CA ILE A 154 5.18 -42.16 -29.77
C ILE A 154 5.68 -41.89 -28.34
N ILE A 155 4.82 -41.30 -27.51
CA ILE A 155 5.10 -40.91 -26.13
C ILE A 155 4.40 -41.89 -25.19
N LYS A 156 5.19 -42.69 -24.50
CA LYS A 156 4.69 -43.72 -23.56
C LYS A 156 4.31 -43.16 -22.17
N LYS A 157 4.49 -41.86 -21.94
CA LYS A 157 4.18 -41.16 -20.69
C LYS A 157 2.95 -40.27 -20.90
N LYS A 158 1.93 -40.40 -20.05
CA LYS A 158 0.79 -39.47 -20.05
C LYS A 158 1.29 -38.06 -19.75
N CYS A 159 0.92 -37.10 -20.58
CA CYS A 159 1.32 -35.69 -20.44
C CYS A 159 0.18 -34.73 -20.80
N ASP A 160 0.40 -33.44 -20.57
CA ASP A 160 -0.58 -32.38 -20.88
C ASP A 160 -0.36 -31.83 -22.29
N TYR A 161 0.91 -31.68 -22.68
CA TYR A 161 1.33 -31.22 -23.99
C TYR A 161 2.48 -32.07 -24.54
N VAL A 162 2.61 -32.04 -25.86
CA VAL A 162 3.69 -32.66 -26.61
C VAL A 162 4.52 -31.57 -27.27
N LYS A 163 5.81 -31.52 -26.94
CA LYS A 163 6.78 -30.69 -27.62
C LYS A 163 7.36 -31.45 -28.80
N ARG A 164 7.23 -30.91 -30.00
CA ARG A 164 7.92 -31.41 -31.19
C ARG A 164 9.21 -30.64 -31.37
N MET A 165 10.33 -31.31 -31.19
CA MET A 165 11.68 -30.72 -31.19
C MET A 165 12.44 -31.20 -32.43
N CYS A 166 13.35 -30.40 -32.96
CA CYS A 166 14.25 -30.80 -34.04
C CYS A 166 15.71 -30.52 -33.68
N LYS A 167 16.60 -31.44 -34.04
CA LYS A 167 18.05 -31.26 -33.99
C LYS A 167 18.53 -30.60 -35.28
N PRO A 168 19.06 -29.37 -35.27
CA PRO A 168 19.50 -28.68 -36.50
C PRO A 168 20.54 -29.48 -37.30
N GLU A 169 21.43 -30.19 -36.61
CA GLU A 169 22.55 -30.91 -37.22
C GLU A 169 22.11 -32.16 -38.01
N SER A 170 21.09 -32.88 -37.52
CA SER A 170 20.58 -34.10 -38.16
C SER A 170 19.26 -33.90 -38.91
N ASN A 171 18.60 -32.76 -38.72
CA ASN A 171 17.23 -32.49 -39.18
C ASN A 171 16.23 -33.58 -38.76
N GLU A 172 16.47 -34.19 -37.60
CA GLU A 172 15.61 -35.22 -37.03
C GLU A 172 14.65 -34.61 -36.01
N SER A 173 13.35 -34.77 -36.27
CA SER A 173 12.29 -34.44 -35.31
C SER A 173 12.17 -35.54 -34.24
N PHE A 174 11.99 -35.12 -32.99
CA PHE A 174 11.66 -35.99 -31.87
C PHE A 174 10.61 -35.33 -30.98
N PHE A 175 9.99 -36.13 -30.11
CA PHE A 175 8.86 -35.69 -29.30
C PHE A 175 9.16 -35.85 -27.82
N GLU A 176 8.88 -34.81 -27.05
CA GLU A 176 9.05 -34.82 -25.60
C GLU A 176 7.74 -34.47 -24.89
N PRO A 177 7.43 -35.17 -23.77
CA PRO A 177 6.28 -34.81 -22.95
C PRO A 177 6.53 -33.48 -22.22
N LEU A 178 5.45 -32.72 -22.01
CA LEU A 178 5.39 -31.61 -21.07
C LEU A 178 4.21 -31.82 -20.12
N ILE A 179 4.51 -31.83 -18.83
CA ILE A 179 3.57 -32.13 -17.75
C ILE A 179 3.49 -30.91 -16.85
N ILE A 180 2.35 -30.23 -16.83
CA ILE A 180 2.17 -28.96 -16.11
C ILE A 180 2.53 -29.10 -14.63
N ASN A 181 2.11 -30.20 -14.00
CA ASN A 181 2.36 -30.47 -12.59
C ASN A 181 3.83 -30.74 -12.24
N GLU A 182 4.64 -31.19 -13.22
CA GLU A 182 6.07 -31.51 -13.01
C GLU A 182 6.97 -30.38 -13.50
N ASP A 183 6.63 -29.73 -14.61
CA ASP A 183 7.51 -28.79 -15.33
C ASP A 183 7.18 -27.31 -15.05
N ILE A 184 5.96 -26.99 -14.59
CA ILE A 184 5.49 -25.59 -14.43
C ILE A 184 5.07 -25.27 -12.99
N VAL A 185 4.26 -26.13 -12.37
CA VAL A 185 3.77 -25.91 -11.00
C VAL A 185 4.90 -25.69 -9.98
N PRO A 186 6.05 -26.40 -10.04
CA PRO A 186 7.16 -26.11 -9.13
C PRO A 186 7.64 -24.66 -9.21
N SER A 187 7.74 -24.08 -10.40
CA SER A 187 8.18 -22.69 -10.59
C SER A 187 7.20 -21.67 -10.00
N ILE A 188 5.90 -21.96 -10.06
CA ILE A 188 4.87 -21.12 -9.39
C ILE A 188 5.07 -21.17 -7.87
N ASN A 189 5.31 -22.35 -7.30
CA ASN A 189 5.57 -22.47 -5.86
C ASN A 189 6.87 -21.78 -5.46
N THR A 190 7.95 -21.93 -6.24
CA THR A 190 9.21 -21.19 -6.04
C THR A 190 8.99 -19.69 -6.06
N ILE A 191 8.13 -19.16 -6.95
CA ILE A 191 7.76 -17.74 -6.97
C ILE A 191 7.08 -17.31 -5.67
N ILE A 192 6.11 -18.09 -5.18
CA ILE A 192 5.39 -17.78 -3.93
C ILE A 192 6.37 -17.76 -2.74
N ASP A 193 7.36 -18.65 -2.70
CA ASP A 193 8.42 -18.64 -1.69
C ASP A 193 9.42 -17.48 -1.87
N SER A 194 9.73 -17.13 -3.11
CA SER A 194 10.69 -16.05 -3.43
C SER A 194 10.13 -14.66 -3.12
N VAL A 195 8.81 -14.48 -3.14
CA VAL A 195 8.17 -13.24 -2.64
C VAL A 195 8.38 -13.08 -1.13
N GLU A 196 8.35 -14.16 -0.35
CA GLU A 196 8.69 -14.10 1.08
C GLU A 196 10.16 -13.71 1.28
N LEU A 197 11.07 -14.28 0.49
CA LEU A 197 12.49 -13.91 0.52
C LEU A 197 12.68 -12.41 0.21
N LEU A 198 12.07 -11.92 -0.87
CA LEU A 198 12.10 -10.50 -1.24
C LEU A 198 11.61 -9.61 -0.09
N THR A 199 10.46 -9.96 0.49
CA THR A 199 9.86 -9.23 1.62
C THR A 199 10.83 -9.15 2.80
N LYS A 200 11.48 -10.27 3.16
CA LYS A 200 12.47 -10.32 4.24
C LYS A 200 13.69 -9.45 3.97
N GLU A 201 14.24 -9.48 2.76
CA GLU A 201 15.42 -8.69 2.41
C GLU A 201 15.13 -7.18 2.39
N ILE A 202 13.97 -6.78 1.87
CA ILE A 202 13.50 -5.38 1.93
C ILE A 202 13.26 -4.97 3.39
N GLY A 203 12.65 -5.84 4.20
CA GLY A 203 12.43 -5.59 5.63
C GLY A 203 13.72 -5.29 6.39
N LYS A 204 14.84 -5.96 6.06
CA LYS A 204 16.15 -5.62 6.64
C LYS A 204 16.60 -4.21 6.28
N GLN A 205 16.36 -3.76 5.06
CA GLN A 205 16.71 -2.39 4.65
C GLN A 205 15.86 -1.34 5.36
N ILE A 206 14.57 -1.62 5.59
CA ILE A 206 13.70 -0.76 6.39
C ILE A 206 14.25 -0.63 7.80
N VAL A 207 14.55 -1.74 8.48
CA VAL A 207 15.10 -1.72 9.84
C VAL A 207 16.36 -0.87 9.92
N ILE A 208 17.25 -0.97 8.92
CA ILE A 208 18.45 -0.12 8.84
C ILE A 208 18.07 1.37 8.73
N ALA A 209 17.19 1.72 7.79
CA ALA A 209 16.76 3.09 7.56
C ALA A 209 16.05 3.71 8.77
N GLU A 210 15.15 2.97 9.42
CA GLU A 210 14.42 3.41 10.63
C GLU A 210 15.34 3.52 11.84
N THR A 211 16.30 2.60 12.00
CA THR A 211 17.34 2.69 13.03
C THR A 211 18.17 3.96 12.86
N ASP A 212 18.49 4.34 11.62
CA ASP A 212 19.24 5.56 11.35
C ASP A 212 18.41 6.83 11.56
N LEU A 213 17.09 6.79 11.33
CA LEU A 213 16.17 7.87 11.68
C LEU A 213 15.98 8.01 13.20
N THR A 214 15.95 6.89 13.93
CA THR A 214 15.85 6.87 15.40
C THR A 214 17.06 7.55 16.06
N LYS A 215 18.25 7.41 15.47
CA LYS A 215 19.47 8.10 15.95
C LYS A 215 19.48 9.60 15.65
N GLN A 216 18.69 10.05 14.67
CA GLN A 216 18.58 11.46 14.32
C GLN A 216 17.60 12.14 15.26
N LYS A 217 18.08 13.15 15.99
CA LYS A 217 17.20 14.02 16.79
C LYS A 217 16.21 14.76 15.88
N LEU A 218 14.98 14.90 16.36
CA LEU A 218 13.98 15.75 15.72
C LEU A 218 14.41 17.22 15.72
N VAL A 219 14.18 17.92 14.62
CA VAL A 219 14.46 19.36 14.47
C VAL A 219 13.18 20.15 14.78
N LEU A 220 12.96 20.39 16.08
CA LEU A 220 11.74 21.02 16.58
C LEU A 220 11.98 22.49 16.96
N VAL A 221 11.05 23.36 16.58
CA VAL A 221 11.02 24.78 16.96
C VAL A 221 10.00 24.94 18.08
N LYS A 222 10.43 25.33 19.29
CA LYS A 222 9.57 25.37 20.49
C LYS A 222 9.30 26.80 20.99
N GLU A 223 9.38 27.79 20.10
CA GLU A 223 9.15 29.21 20.41
C GLU A 223 7.67 29.50 20.67
N THR A 224 6.80 29.03 19.76
CA THR A 224 5.34 29.04 19.91
C THR A 224 4.77 27.63 19.72
N ILE A 225 3.53 27.42 20.12
CA ILE A 225 2.86 26.13 19.89
C ILE A 225 2.62 25.89 18.40
N GLN A 226 2.36 26.94 17.62
CA GLN A 226 2.22 26.87 16.17
C GLN A 226 3.53 26.44 15.50
N ASP A 227 4.66 27.06 15.87
CA ASP A 227 5.98 26.67 15.34
C ASP A 227 6.33 25.22 15.70
N TYR A 228 5.94 24.79 16.90
CA TYR A 228 6.10 23.41 17.34
C TYR A 228 5.29 22.44 16.50
N ILE A 229 4.01 22.72 16.25
CA ILE A 229 3.16 21.89 15.40
C ILE A 229 3.73 21.79 13.97
N ILE A 230 4.11 22.92 13.37
CA ILE A 230 4.65 22.97 12.00
C ILE A 230 5.99 22.20 11.91
N SER A 231 6.87 22.33 12.91
CA SER A 231 8.15 21.61 12.91
C SER A 231 7.99 20.12 13.22
N LEU A 232 7.03 19.74 14.07
CA LEU A 232 6.68 18.35 14.34
C LEU A 232 6.08 17.67 13.11
N ASP A 233 5.19 18.36 12.40
CA ASP A 233 4.58 17.90 11.15
C ASP A 233 5.62 17.65 10.05
N LYS A 234 6.62 18.53 9.90
CA LYS A 234 7.75 18.29 8.99
C LYS A 234 8.56 17.03 9.35
N GLU A 235 8.70 16.74 10.64
CA GLU A 235 9.36 15.51 11.09
C GLU A 235 8.47 14.27 10.90
N LEU A 236 7.14 14.42 10.95
CA LEU A 236 6.15 13.41 10.56
C LEU A 236 6.30 13.10 9.07
N GLU A 237 6.20 14.09 8.18
CA GLU A 237 6.34 13.93 6.73
C GLU A 237 7.66 13.23 6.36
N LYS A 238 8.74 13.56 7.05
CA LYS A 238 10.06 12.94 6.83
C LYS A 238 10.14 11.47 7.23
N ARG A 239 9.37 11.02 8.23
CA ARG A 239 9.45 9.66 8.82
C ARG A 239 8.31 8.76 8.37
N TYR A 240 7.16 9.34 8.13
CA TYR A 240 5.91 8.72 7.70
C TYR A 240 5.27 9.59 6.61
N PRO A 241 5.86 9.65 5.41
CA PRO A 241 5.31 10.44 4.32
C PRO A 241 3.85 10.10 3.97
N SER A 242 3.42 8.85 4.19
CA SER A 242 2.05 8.40 3.96
C SER A 242 1.03 8.93 4.98
N ALA A 243 1.47 9.47 6.11
CA ALA A 243 0.61 10.14 7.09
C ALA A 243 0.35 11.62 6.75
N VAL A 244 0.86 12.09 5.61
CA VAL A 244 0.75 13.46 5.15
C VAL A 244 0.23 13.48 3.72
N GLU A 245 -0.83 14.26 3.48
CA GLU A 245 -1.40 14.45 2.15
C GLU A 245 -1.19 15.91 1.70
N ASN A 246 -0.62 16.07 0.51
CA ASN A 246 -0.44 17.37 -0.14
C ASN A 246 -1.25 17.37 -1.45
N ILE A 247 -2.30 18.19 -1.53
CA ILE A 247 -3.18 18.31 -2.70
C ILE A 247 -2.85 19.62 -3.43
N GLU A 248 -2.23 19.51 -4.60
CA GLU A 248 -1.97 20.66 -5.48
C GLU A 248 -3.15 20.88 -6.43
N TYR A 249 -3.75 22.07 -6.39
CA TYR A 249 -4.84 22.48 -7.28
C TYR A 249 -4.32 23.12 -8.57
N GLU A 250 -5.21 23.29 -9.56
CA GLU A 250 -4.86 23.85 -10.87
C GLU A 250 -4.28 25.28 -10.81
N ASP A 251 -4.59 26.03 -9.75
CA ASP A 251 -4.07 27.38 -9.51
C ASP A 251 -2.69 27.38 -8.81
N GLY A 252 -2.14 26.20 -8.52
CA GLY A 252 -0.86 25.99 -7.84
C GLY A 252 -0.94 26.14 -6.32
N THR A 253 -2.14 26.29 -5.74
CA THR A 253 -2.32 26.19 -4.29
C THR A 253 -2.12 24.75 -3.84
N VAL A 254 -1.53 24.57 -2.65
CA VAL A 254 -1.30 23.25 -2.05
C VAL A 254 -1.99 23.21 -0.70
N ASP A 255 -3.01 22.38 -0.58
CA ASP A 255 -3.56 22.03 0.72
C ASP A 255 -2.72 20.93 1.35
N HIS A 256 -2.43 21.09 2.64
CA HIS A 256 -1.62 20.17 3.41
C HIS A 256 -2.43 19.60 4.57
N TYR A 257 -2.51 18.27 4.64
CA TYR A 257 -3.31 17.55 5.62
C TYR A 257 -2.45 16.55 6.39
N SER A 258 -2.51 16.62 7.71
CA SER A 258 -2.01 15.61 8.63
C SER A 258 -2.68 15.78 10.00
N ILE A 259 -2.77 14.73 10.81
CA ILE A 259 -3.35 14.83 12.17
C ILE A 259 -2.61 15.85 13.05
N VAL A 260 -1.32 16.09 12.77
CA VAL A 260 -0.49 17.04 13.51
C VAL A 260 -0.81 18.45 13.04
N TYR A 261 -0.78 18.69 11.72
CA TYR A 261 -1.03 19.99 11.13
C TYR A 261 -2.44 20.51 11.44
N GLU A 262 -3.44 19.63 11.45
CA GLU A 262 -4.82 19.94 11.83
C GLU A 262 -4.93 20.57 13.22
N CYS A 263 -4.01 20.26 14.14
CA CYS A 263 -4.02 20.84 15.47
C CYS A 263 -3.84 22.37 15.47
N LEU A 264 -3.30 22.96 14.40
CA LEU A 264 -3.19 24.43 14.26
C LEU A 264 -4.55 25.10 14.39
N MET A 265 -5.62 24.50 13.85
CA MET A 265 -6.96 25.09 13.92
C MET A 265 -7.40 25.30 15.38
N TYR A 266 -7.09 24.35 16.26
CA TYR A 266 -7.47 24.40 17.66
C TYR A 266 -6.74 25.52 18.41
N TYR A 267 -5.47 25.75 18.11
CA TYR A 267 -4.68 26.80 18.76
C TYR A 267 -4.87 28.20 18.16
N ASN A 268 -5.43 28.28 16.96
CA ASN A 268 -5.79 29.55 16.33
C ASN A 268 -7.17 30.06 16.73
N ALA A 269 -8.01 29.20 17.34
CA ALA A 269 -9.33 29.59 17.82
C ALA A 269 -9.25 30.50 19.05
N GLU A 270 -9.97 31.63 19.01
CA GLU A 270 -10.04 32.59 20.12
C GLU A 270 -11.48 32.78 20.58
N PHE A 271 -11.71 32.71 21.90
CA PHE A 271 -13.04 32.82 22.49
C PHE A 271 -13.09 33.87 23.60
N ALA A 272 -14.31 34.31 23.94
CA ALA A 272 -14.58 35.07 25.15
C ALA A 272 -14.01 34.37 26.39
N LYS A 273 -13.58 35.17 27.38
CA LYS A 273 -12.84 34.72 28.56
C LYS A 273 -13.43 33.48 29.24
N THR A 274 -14.75 33.45 29.45
CA THR A 274 -15.45 32.35 30.14
C THR A 274 -15.38 31.03 29.37
N THR A 275 -15.45 31.10 28.04
CA THR A 275 -15.30 29.96 27.14
C THR A 275 -13.85 29.54 27.07
N MET A 276 -12.94 30.51 26.95
CA MET A 276 -11.50 30.25 26.84
C MET A 276 -10.96 29.51 28.07
N GLU A 277 -11.38 29.85 29.28
CA GLU A 277 -10.97 29.15 30.52
C GLU A 277 -11.27 27.64 30.47
N LYS A 278 -12.40 27.23 29.88
CA LYS A 278 -12.74 25.82 29.67
C LYS A 278 -12.03 25.22 28.47
N TYR A 279 -11.91 25.98 27.38
CA TYR A 279 -11.23 25.56 26.16
C TYR A 279 -9.74 25.23 26.40
N GLN A 280 -9.08 25.94 27.32
CA GLN A 280 -7.69 25.65 27.71
C GLN A 280 -7.48 24.22 28.25
N ILE A 281 -8.49 23.60 28.88
CA ILE A 281 -8.41 22.20 29.34
C ILE A 281 -8.29 21.26 28.13
N PHE A 282 -9.01 21.55 27.05
CA PHE A 282 -8.92 20.82 25.79
C PHE A 282 -7.55 21.04 25.12
N LEU A 283 -7.06 22.29 25.07
CA LEU A 283 -5.73 22.58 24.51
C LEU A 283 -4.59 21.88 25.26
N GLN A 284 -4.71 21.66 26.57
CA GLN A 284 -3.74 20.87 27.34
C GLN A 284 -3.72 19.39 26.91
N TYR A 285 -4.89 18.83 26.57
CA TYR A 285 -4.97 17.48 26.02
C TYR A 285 -4.31 17.38 24.66
N ILE A 286 -4.62 18.29 23.74
CA ILE A 286 -3.98 18.34 22.42
C ILE A 286 -2.45 18.45 22.56
N ALA A 287 -1.95 19.32 23.44
CA ALA A 287 -0.52 19.42 23.72
C ALA A 287 0.07 18.10 24.25
N SER A 288 -0.69 17.35 25.05
CA SER A 288 -0.23 16.05 25.58
C SER A 288 -0.14 14.98 24.49
N GLU A 289 -1.08 14.96 23.55
CA GLU A 289 -1.08 14.04 22.40
C GLU A 289 0.05 14.40 21.43
N LEU A 290 0.26 15.69 21.13
CA LEU A 290 1.40 16.13 20.31
C LEU A 290 2.76 15.72 20.91
N ARG A 291 2.89 15.74 22.24
CA ARG A 291 4.11 15.24 22.93
C ARG A 291 4.28 13.72 22.83
N LYS A 292 3.18 12.96 22.80
CA LYS A 292 3.24 11.52 22.52
C LYS A 292 3.71 11.28 21.09
N ILE A 293 3.13 12.00 20.13
CA ILE A 293 3.56 11.96 18.73
C ILE A 293 5.05 12.31 18.61
N GLU A 294 5.55 13.34 19.31
CA GLU A 294 6.99 13.67 19.34
C GLU A 294 7.85 12.49 19.80
N ASN A 295 7.46 11.83 20.90
CA ASN A 295 8.18 10.65 21.40
C ASN A 295 8.15 9.50 20.39
N ASP A 296 6.99 9.22 19.83
CA ASP A 296 6.77 8.06 18.96
C ASP A 296 7.45 8.29 17.60
N LEU A 297 7.48 9.53 17.09
CA LEU A 297 8.29 9.89 15.91
C LEU A 297 9.80 9.74 16.17
N GLN A 298 10.29 10.07 17.36
CA GLN A 298 11.70 9.88 17.69
C GLN A 298 12.09 8.39 17.71
N ASN A 299 11.15 7.51 18.08
CA ASN A 299 11.37 6.06 18.20
C ASN A 299 10.91 5.25 16.98
N MET A 300 10.35 5.90 15.95
CA MET A 300 9.73 5.22 14.80
C MET A 300 8.56 4.30 15.20
N GLU A 301 7.72 4.75 16.13
CA GLU A 301 6.56 4.03 16.67
C GLU A 301 5.22 4.72 16.36
N PHE A 302 5.20 5.67 15.41
CA PHE A 302 3.99 6.42 15.08
C PHE A 302 2.89 5.50 14.53
N ASP A 303 1.69 5.65 15.11
CA ASP A 303 0.48 4.93 14.72
C ASP A 303 -0.71 5.88 14.90
N GLU A 304 -1.24 6.37 13.78
CA GLU A 304 -2.27 7.42 13.72
C GLU A 304 -3.50 7.10 14.58
N ASP A 305 -3.94 5.84 14.58
CA ASP A 305 -5.14 5.36 15.27
C ASP A 305 -5.05 5.48 16.82
N LYS A 306 -3.85 5.69 17.36
CA LYS A 306 -3.63 5.78 18.83
C LYS A 306 -3.80 7.17 19.39
N TYR A 307 -3.81 8.21 18.56
CA TYR A 307 -3.82 9.59 19.03
C TYR A 307 -5.24 10.17 19.04
N PHE A 308 -5.45 11.18 19.88
CA PHE A 308 -6.71 11.95 19.92
C PHE A 308 -7.98 11.11 20.18
N THR A 309 -7.82 9.88 20.68
CA THR A 309 -8.91 8.93 20.92
C THR A 309 -10.00 9.49 21.83
N ARG A 310 -9.66 10.43 22.73
CA ARG A 310 -10.62 11.06 23.65
C ARG A 310 -11.49 12.14 23.03
N LEU A 311 -11.22 12.56 21.78
CA LEU A 311 -12.10 13.48 21.05
C LEU A 311 -13.42 12.80 20.62
N TYR A 312 -13.42 11.47 20.59
CA TYR A 312 -14.60 10.67 20.30
C TYR A 312 -15.33 10.30 21.60
N ASN A 313 -16.61 10.64 21.66
CA ASN A 313 -17.54 10.21 22.71
C ASN A 313 -18.86 9.84 22.06
N SER A 314 -19.23 8.55 22.11
CA SER A 314 -20.49 8.05 21.53
C SER A 314 -21.73 8.52 22.28
N ASP A 315 -21.57 8.89 23.55
CA ASP A 315 -22.68 9.24 24.44
C ASP A 315 -23.02 10.74 24.38
N PHE A 316 -22.08 11.55 23.86
CA PHE A 316 -22.31 12.98 23.65
C PHE A 316 -23.48 13.17 22.68
N ALA A 317 -24.55 13.83 23.13
CA ALA A 317 -25.74 14.11 22.34
C ALA A 317 -26.24 12.89 21.52
N SER A 318 -26.22 11.68 22.11
CA SER A 318 -26.48 10.43 21.38
C SER A 318 -27.78 10.37 20.54
N PRO A 319 -28.89 11.06 20.88
CA PRO A 319 -30.06 11.13 20.01
C PRO A 319 -29.87 11.94 18.71
N TYR A 320 -28.84 12.78 18.65
CA TYR A 320 -28.55 13.74 17.57
C TYR A 320 -27.32 13.33 16.75
N PHE A 321 -27.21 12.03 16.45
CA PHE A 321 -26.07 11.48 15.72
C PHE A 321 -25.92 12.11 14.32
N TYR A 322 -27.03 12.42 13.65
CA TYR A 322 -27.00 13.07 12.34
C TYR A 322 -26.36 14.45 12.42
N GLU A 323 -26.81 15.30 13.34
CA GLU A 323 -26.30 16.65 13.54
C GLU A 323 -24.82 16.63 13.93
N GLN A 324 -24.41 15.66 14.75
CA GLN A 324 -23.00 15.47 15.11
C GLN A 324 -22.09 15.21 13.90
N GLN A 325 -22.55 14.43 12.92
CA GLN A 325 -21.79 14.19 11.69
C GLN A 325 -21.65 15.46 10.84
N LYS A 326 -22.61 16.40 10.95
CA LYS A 326 -22.63 17.63 10.15
C LYS A 326 -21.77 18.75 10.72
N MET A 327 -21.14 18.54 11.87
CA MET A 327 -20.17 19.50 12.41
C MET A 327 -18.92 19.63 11.53
N GLU A 328 -18.57 18.59 10.79
CA GLU A 328 -17.44 18.62 9.85
C GLU A 328 -17.58 19.71 8.78
N TYR A 329 -18.81 20.12 8.44
CA TYR A 329 -19.06 21.18 7.47
C TYR A 329 -18.58 22.56 7.92
N LEU A 330 -18.39 22.75 9.22
CA LEU A 330 -17.91 24.00 9.78
C LEU A 330 -16.37 24.08 9.79
N ARG A 331 -15.69 22.94 9.71
CA ARG A 331 -14.25 22.81 9.95
C ARG A 331 -13.38 23.70 9.06
N SER A 332 -13.78 23.91 7.81
CA SER A 332 -12.98 24.65 6.83
C SER A 332 -13.47 26.07 6.58
N SER A 333 -14.56 26.51 7.22
CA SER A 333 -15.18 27.83 7.00
C SER A 333 -14.65 28.88 7.97
N ASP A 334 -14.07 29.95 7.44
CA ASP A 334 -13.70 31.15 8.22
C ASP A 334 -14.82 32.22 8.25
N GLU A 335 -16.01 31.88 7.74
CA GLU A 335 -17.17 32.77 7.79
C GLU A 335 -17.77 32.85 9.21
N THR A 336 -18.62 33.85 9.44
CA THR A 336 -19.34 34.05 10.73
C THR A 336 -20.84 33.83 10.55
N SER A 337 -21.16 32.66 10.03
CA SER A 337 -22.49 32.30 9.50
C SER A 337 -23.53 32.10 10.60
N TYR A 338 -23.13 32.02 11.87
CA TYR A 338 -24.07 31.93 12.99
C TYR A 338 -25.05 33.12 13.06
N THR A 339 -24.70 34.28 12.51
CA THR A 339 -25.55 35.48 12.52
C THR A 339 -26.76 35.38 11.58
N GLU A 340 -26.85 34.34 10.74
CA GLU A 340 -27.93 34.13 9.77
C GLU A 340 -29.29 33.86 10.47
N ASN A 341 -30.22 34.81 10.39
CA ASN A 341 -31.50 34.72 11.12
C ASN A 341 -32.40 33.55 10.68
N HIS A 342 -32.28 33.10 9.43
CA HIS A 342 -33.06 31.98 8.91
C HIS A 342 -32.18 31.07 8.05
N ILE A 343 -32.11 29.80 8.43
CA ILE A 343 -31.45 28.74 7.67
C ILE A 343 -32.53 27.68 7.38
N GLY A 344 -32.99 27.64 6.14
CA GLY A 344 -34.05 26.73 5.69
C GLY A 344 -33.62 25.26 5.65
N ASP A 345 -34.60 24.38 5.46
CA ASP A 345 -34.39 22.94 5.23
C ASP A 345 -33.73 22.64 3.87
N ASP A 346 -33.73 23.61 2.98
CA ASP A 346 -33.27 23.55 1.60
C ASP A 346 -31.98 24.34 1.35
N THR A 347 -31.26 24.75 2.40
CA THR A 347 -30.00 25.49 2.22
C THR A 347 -29.00 24.66 1.41
N PRO A 348 -28.45 25.21 0.30
CA PRO A 348 -27.45 24.51 -0.50
C PRO A 348 -26.03 24.62 0.08
N SER A 349 -25.80 25.51 1.06
CA SER A 349 -24.50 25.66 1.72
C SER A 349 -24.34 24.64 2.84
N ASN A 350 -23.21 23.93 2.79
CA ASN A 350 -22.81 22.97 3.82
C ASN A 350 -22.57 23.68 5.15
N GLU A 351 -21.94 24.85 5.11
CA GLU A 351 -21.59 25.68 6.27
C GLU A 351 -22.87 26.11 7.01
N LEU A 352 -23.85 26.66 6.28
CA LEU A 352 -25.16 27.00 6.84
C LEU A 352 -25.88 25.77 7.41
N TRP A 353 -25.79 24.61 6.74
CA TRP A 353 -26.32 23.36 7.29
C TRP A 353 -25.63 22.95 8.59
N GLY A 354 -24.30 23.11 8.65
CA GLY A 354 -23.50 22.92 9.85
C GLY A 354 -23.94 23.83 11.00
N ILE A 355 -24.19 25.12 10.72
CA ILE A 355 -24.66 26.08 11.73
C ILE A 355 -26.03 25.69 12.28
N ARG A 356 -26.93 25.26 11.40
CA ARG A 356 -28.23 24.76 11.83
C ARG A 356 -28.09 23.57 12.78
N CYS A 357 -27.25 22.60 12.42
CA CYS A 357 -26.96 21.45 13.27
C CYS A 357 -26.30 21.89 14.60
N PHE A 358 -25.42 22.89 14.56
CA PHE A 358 -24.73 23.40 15.75
C PHE A 358 -25.73 24.00 16.73
N ARG A 359 -26.69 24.81 16.23
CA ARG A 359 -27.79 25.38 17.04
C ARG A 359 -28.59 24.32 17.79
N ILE A 360 -28.84 23.17 17.17
CA ILE A 360 -29.53 22.02 17.80
C ILE A 360 -28.68 21.42 18.92
N LEU A 361 -27.35 21.40 18.75
CA LEU A 361 -26.41 20.81 19.70
C LEU A 361 -26.03 21.73 20.87
N ILE A 362 -26.32 23.04 20.81
CA ILE A 362 -26.00 24.02 21.88
C ILE A 362 -26.35 23.51 23.29
N PRO A 363 -27.57 22.99 23.58
CA PRO A 363 -27.91 22.54 24.93
C PRO A 363 -27.06 21.37 25.45
N TYR A 364 -26.38 20.64 24.56
CA TYR A 364 -25.46 19.56 24.90
C TYR A 364 -24.04 20.08 25.09
N ILE A 365 -23.64 21.05 24.27
CA ILE A 365 -22.34 21.72 24.33
C ILE A 365 -22.21 22.56 25.62
N GLU A 366 -23.23 23.38 25.93
CA GLU A 366 -23.25 24.31 27.07
C GLU A 366 -23.09 23.63 28.43
N LYS A 367 -23.37 22.33 28.53
CA LYS A 367 -23.14 21.52 29.74
C LYS A 367 -21.66 21.45 30.12
N TYR A 368 -20.77 21.56 29.15
CA TYR A 368 -19.34 21.30 29.32
C TYR A 368 -18.49 22.55 29.07
N ILE A 369 -18.91 23.41 28.14
CA ILE A 369 -18.21 24.64 27.77
C ILE A 369 -19.23 25.73 27.41
N PRO A 370 -19.12 26.96 27.96
CA PRO A 370 -19.98 28.06 27.54
C PRO A 370 -19.83 28.33 26.04
N VAL A 371 -20.95 28.42 25.32
CA VAL A 371 -20.93 28.64 23.88
C VAL A 371 -20.67 30.12 23.58
N ASP A 372 -19.62 30.40 22.82
CA ASP A 372 -19.37 31.70 22.21
C ASP A 372 -19.76 31.61 20.73
N VAL A 373 -20.78 32.39 20.33
CA VAL A 373 -21.32 32.38 18.97
C VAL A 373 -20.85 33.58 18.14
N SER A 374 -19.97 34.41 18.69
CA SER A 374 -19.43 35.60 18.01
C SER A 374 -18.20 35.30 17.14
N VAL A 375 -17.83 34.03 17.05
CA VAL A 375 -16.64 33.50 16.40
C VAL A 375 -16.97 32.91 15.02
N SER A 376 -15.93 32.53 14.27
CA SER A 376 -16.09 31.88 12.96
C SER A 376 -16.70 30.48 13.06
N ASP A 377 -17.22 29.98 11.95
CA ASP A 377 -17.76 28.63 11.80
C ASP A 377 -16.74 27.56 12.23
N LYS A 378 -15.49 27.69 11.80
CA LYS A 378 -14.36 26.84 12.21
C LYS A 378 -14.09 26.88 13.71
N GLU A 379 -14.23 28.04 14.35
CA GLU A 379 -14.10 28.16 15.80
C GLU A 379 -15.28 27.51 16.53
N LEU A 380 -16.50 27.55 15.98
CA LEU A 380 -17.64 26.80 16.50
C LEU A 380 -17.40 25.29 16.42
N TYR A 381 -16.80 24.80 15.32
CA TYR A 381 -16.36 23.41 15.22
C TYR A 381 -15.37 23.06 16.34
N CYS A 382 -14.35 23.89 16.57
CA CYS A 382 -13.38 23.70 17.64
C CYS A 382 -14.06 23.64 19.02
N LEU A 383 -15.03 24.51 19.26
CA LEU A 383 -15.81 24.54 20.50
C LEU A 383 -16.62 23.23 20.70
N TYR A 384 -17.25 22.73 19.64
CA TYR A 384 -17.94 21.43 19.65
C TYR A 384 -16.99 20.27 19.99
N VAL A 385 -15.82 20.21 19.34
CA VAL A 385 -14.81 19.16 19.61
C VAL A 385 -14.31 19.24 21.07
N ALA A 386 -14.06 20.46 21.57
CA ALA A 386 -13.68 20.66 22.96
C ALA A 386 -14.78 20.19 23.93
N ALA A 387 -16.05 20.46 23.63
CA ALA A 387 -17.18 19.98 24.43
C ALA A 387 -17.24 18.45 24.47
N LYS A 388 -17.04 17.78 23.33
CA LYS A 388 -16.96 16.31 23.27
C LYS A 388 -15.84 15.77 24.14
N TYR A 389 -14.64 16.34 24.05
CA TYR A 389 -13.53 15.94 24.91
C TYR A 389 -13.85 16.14 26.40
N ILE A 390 -14.36 17.31 26.79
CA ILE A 390 -14.68 17.62 28.19
C ILE A 390 -15.77 16.67 28.71
N SER A 391 -16.75 16.33 27.88
CA SER A 391 -17.78 15.36 28.23
C SER A 391 -17.19 13.98 28.53
N ASN A 392 -16.20 13.54 27.75
CA ASN A 392 -15.55 12.24 27.87
C ASN A 392 -14.72 12.14 29.16
N ILE A 393 -14.00 13.20 29.54
CA ILE A 393 -13.23 13.19 30.80
C ILE A 393 -14.10 13.41 32.04
N SER A 394 -15.32 13.96 31.86
CA SER A 394 -16.27 14.16 32.95
C SER A 394 -17.02 12.86 33.29
N SER A 395 -17.37 12.06 32.28
CA SER A 395 -18.02 10.75 32.47
C SER A 395 -17.10 9.67 33.05
N VAL A 396 -15.79 9.85 33.00
CA VAL A 396 -14.79 8.94 33.60
C VAL A 396 -14.57 9.22 35.11
N CYS A 397 -15.05 10.36 35.61
CA CYS A 397 -14.92 10.79 37.00
C CYS A 397 -16.21 10.59 37.84
N GLU A 398 -17.28 10.06 37.25
CA GLU A 398 -18.45 9.50 37.93
C GLU A 398 -18.31 7.99 38.08
#